data_AF-A0A440A2K8-F1
#
_entry.id   AF-A0A440A2K8-F1
#
_cell.length_a   1.000
_cell.length_b   1.000
_cell.length_c   1.000
_cell.angle_alpha   90.00
_cell.angle_beta   90.00
_cell.angle_gamma   90.00
#
_symmetry.space_group_name_H-M   'P 1'
#
loop_
_entity.id
_entity.type
_entity.pdbx_description
1 polymer ?
#
loop_
_entity_poly.entity_id
_entity_poly.type
_entity_poly.pdbx_seq_one_letter_code
_entity_poly.pdbx_strand_id
1 'polypeptide(L)'
;MPLKADQKILSTKIKLFKITTIIPERYGYKDVAIQWFVYDRKHPVAPYQDMIADYRPGDSCSEAWVDELFTADEAEKFVGYLKEGDIGCRHVVDEVNLPASGNLFPVQAVCFGGPSGRYDPRWDEKYVLPFVVQGFYDLRAHEPLPGVMRSRDHGDAFVESRLIFTPEGKFIRAPDLEKNRGLHL
;
A
#
# COMPACT_ATOMS: atom_id res chain seq x y z
N MET A 1 -26.61 45.59 -20.32
CA MET A 1 -25.38 44.77 -20.27
C MET A 1 -24.90 44.71 -18.83
N PRO A 2 -24.97 43.58 -18.12
CA PRO A 2 -24.26 43.44 -16.85
C PRO A 2 -23.20 42.32 -16.89
N LEU A 3 -21.99 42.74 -16.52
CA LEU A 3 -20.99 42.08 -15.68
C LEU A 3 -20.76 40.57 -15.88
N LYS A 4 -19.70 40.24 -16.61
CA LYS A 4 -19.01 38.95 -16.50
C LYS A 4 -18.49 38.82 -15.06
N ALA A 5 -19.03 37.86 -14.33
CA ALA A 5 -18.48 37.45 -13.05
C ALA A 5 -17.12 36.79 -13.32
N ASP A 6 -16.04 37.42 -12.81
CA ASP A 6 -14.75 36.78 -12.66
C ASP A 6 -14.91 35.57 -11.73
N GLN A 7 -15.10 34.39 -12.32
CA GLN A 7 -14.86 33.13 -11.64
C GLN A 7 -13.36 33.04 -11.35
N LYS A 8 -12.98 33.58 -10.20
CA LYS A 8 -11.71 33.28 -9.55
C LYS A 8 -11.78 31.82 -9.11
N ILE A 9 -11.58 30.90 -10.06
CA ILE A 9 -11.36 29.49 -9.78
C ILE A 9 -10.05 29.48 -9.00
N LEU A 10 -10.16 29.40 -7.68
CA LEU A 10 -9.06 28.95 -6.84
C LEU A 10 -8.73 27.55 -7.33
N SER A 11 -7.77 27.45 -8.24
CA SER A 11 -7.14 26.19 -8.62
C SER A 11 -6.45 25.68 -7.36
N THR A 12 -7.17 24.93 -6.54
CA THR A 12 -6.60 24.19 -5.43
C THR A 12 -5.66 23.19 -6.07
N LYS A 13 -4.35 23.47 -5.99
CA LYS A 13 -3.33 22.58 -6.51
C LYS A 13 -3.53 21.21 -5.86
N ILE A 14 -3.78 20.19 -6.68
CA ILE A 14 -3.95 18.81 -6.22
C ILE A 14 -2.65 18.38 -5.54
N LYS A 15 -2.77 17.77 -4.36
CA LYS A 15 -1.65 17.21 -3.60
C LYS A 15 -1.89 15.74 -3.39
N LEU A 16 -0.91 14.94 -3.79
CA LEU A 16 -0.90 13.50 -3.61
C LEU A 16 0.33 13.09 -2.82
N PHE A 17 0.21 12.00 -2.07
CA PHE A 17 1.21 11.59 -1.08
C PHE A 17 1.55 10.11 -1.22
N LYS A 18 2.81 9.79 -0.97
CA LYS A 18 3.28 8.43 -0.71
C LYS A 18 3.42 8.25 0.79
N ILE A 19 3.08 7.06 1.27
CA ILE A 19 3.18 6.72 2.69
C ILE A 19 4.02 5.46 2.83
N THR A 20 5.04 5.54 3.67
CA THR A 20 5.89 4.40 4.03
C THR A 20 5.90 4.25 5.54
N THR A 21 5.73 3.02 6.03
CA THR A 21 5.93 2.70 7.44
C THR A 21 7.17 1.86 7.60
N ILE A 22 8.03 2.24 8.55
CA ILE A 22 9.23 1.50 8.91
C ILE A 22 8.95 0.85 10.26
N ILE A 23 8.95 -0.47 10.25
CA ILE A 23 8.75 -1.30 11.43
C ILE A 23 10.13 -1.74 11.92
N PRO A 24 10.51 -1.43 13.17
CA PRO A 24 11.86 -1.72 13.68
C PRO A 24 12.27 -3.18 13.51
N GLU A 25 11.35 -4.10 13.78
CA GLU A 25 11.56 -5.54 13.61
C GLU A 25 10.30 -6.20 13.05
N ARG A 26 10.43 -6.86 11.90
CA ARG A 26 9.32 -7.62 11.29
C ARG A 26 9.90 -8.78 10.48
N TYR A 27 9.28 -9.96 10.58
CA TYR A 27 9.67 -11.15 9.81
C TYR A 27 11.13 -11.59 9.98
N GLY A 28 11.78 -11.24 11.11
CA GLY A 28 13.20 -11.51 11.32
C GLY A 28 14.14 -10.52 10.65
N TYR A 29 13.64 -9.36 10.19
CA TYR A 29 14.43 -8.30 9.56
C TYR A 29 14.28 -6.99 10.34
N LYS A 30 15.33 -6.17 10.28
CA LYS A 30 15.38 -4.83 10.84
C LYS A 30 14.79 -3.81 9.86
N ASP A 31 14.14 -2.80 10.42
CA ASP A 31 13.69 -1.59 9.72
C ASP A 31 12.89 -1.89 8.45
N VAL A 32 11.98 -2.88 8.52
CA VAL A 32 11.19 -3.33 7.37
C VAL A 32 10.28 -2.20 6.91
N ALA A 33 10.44 -1.82 5.65
CA ALA A 33 9.65 -0.77 5.03
C ALA A 33 8.42 -1.39 4.36
N ILE A 34 7.25 -0.92 4.78
CA ILE A 34 5.98 -1.17 4.09
C ILE A 34 5.64 0.08 3.29
N GLN A 35 5.60 -0.05 1.97
CA GLN A 35 5.05 0.96 1.09
C GLN A 35 3.54 0.76 1.00
N TRP A 36 2.80 1.77 1.43
CA TRP A 36 1.35 1.76 1.40
C TRP A 36 0.84 2.42 0.12
N PHE A 37 -0.29 1.93 -0.37
CA PHE A 37 -0.96 2.46 -1.55
C PHE A 37 -2.47 2.28 -1.43
N VAL A 38 -3.21 3.23 -1.99
CA VAL A 38 -4.66 3.10 -2.17
C VAL A 38 -4.92 2.02 -3.21
N TYR A 39 -5.80 1.08 -2.89
CA TYR A 39 -6.16 -0.02 -3.77
C TYR A 39 -7.60 0.16 -4.26
N ASP A 40 -7.86 -0.26 -5.49
CA ASP A 40 -9.20 -0.28 -6.08
C ASP A 40 -9.89 1.10 -6.14
N ARG A 41 -9.12 2.18 -6.37
CA ARG A 41 -9.67 3.52 -6.60
C ARG A 41 -10.55 3.49 -7.86
N LYS A 42 -11.83 3.85 -7.72
CA LYS A 42 -12.81 3.77 -8.82
C LYS A 42 -12.74 4.94 -9.79
N HIS A 43 -12.34 6.10 -9.30
CA HIS A 43 -12.25 7.33 -10.08
C HIS A 43 -10.96 8.05 -9.69
N PRO A 44 -10.23 8.59 -10.68
CA PRO A 44 -9.02 9.34 -10.39
C PRO A 44 -9.37 10.60 -9.61
N VAL A 45 -8.47 11.02 -8.73
CA VAL A 45 -8.64 12.21 -7.88
C VAL A 45 -8.78 13.49 -8.72
N ALA A 46 -8.18 13.49 -9.91
CA ALA A 46 -8.23 14.56 -10.90
C ALA A 46 -7.99 13.99 -12.31
N PRO A 47 -8.09 14.79 -13.38
CA PRO A 47 -7.68 14.35 -14.71
C PRO A 47 -6.19 13.96 -14.73
N TYR A 48 -5.85 12.79 -15.30
CA TYR A 48 -4.47 12.30 -15.37
C TYR A 48 -3.50 13.26 -16.07
N GLN A 49 -3.98 14.00 -17.08
CA GLN A 49 -3.21 15.03 -17.78
C GLN A 49 -2.70 16.17 -16.86
N ASP A 50 -3.37 16.39 -15.72
CA ASP A 50 -2.97 17.40 -14.74
C ASP A 50 -1.97 16.85 -13.72
N MET A 51 -1.84 15.51 -13.64
CA MET A 51 -1.02 14.80 -12.65
C MET A 51 0.21 14.11 -13.25
N ILE A 52 0.26 13.89 -14.57
CA ILE A 52 1.35 13.18 -15.26
C ILE A 52 1.91 14.08 -16.36
N ALA A 53 3.20 14.41 -16.26
CA ALA A 53 3.93 15.15 -17.28
C ALA A 53 4.12 14.23 -18.48
N ASP A 54 3.65 14.65 -19.66
CA ASP A 54 3.61 13.84 -20.89
C ASP A 54 2.58 12.70 -20.87
N TYR A 55 1.44 12.90 -20.21
CA TYR A 55 0.34 11.93 -20.19
C TYR A 55 -0.05 11.43 -21.59
N ARG A 56 -0.13 10.10 -21.71
CA ARG A 56 -0.62 9.40 -22.90
C ARG A 56 -1.86 8.60 -22.50
N PRO A 57 -3.03 8.88 -23.10
CA PRO A 57 -4.23 8.11 -22.81
C PRO A 57 -4.00 6.61 -23.00
N GLY A 58 -4.35 5.80 -21.99
CA GLY A 58 -4.18 4.35 -22.01
C GLY A 58 -2.81 3.87 -21.51
N ASP A 59 -1.94 4.74 -21.01
CA ASP A 59 -0.79 4.34 -20.21
C ASP A 59 -1.24 3.87 -18.82
N SER A 60 -1.71 2.62 -18.77
CA SER A 60 -2.29 2.02 -17.57
C SER A 60 -1.31 1.93 -16.40
N CYS A 61 0.01 1.93 -16.65
CA CYS A 61 1.00 1.93 -15.57
C CYS A 61 1.06 3.29 -14.88
N SER A 62 1.16 4.36 -15.66
CA SER A 62 1.21 5.72 -15.11
C SER A 62 -0.11 6.11 -14.44
N GLU A 63 -1.25 5.74 -15.03
CA GLU A 63 -2.59 5.95 -14.44
C GLU A 63 -2.72 5.21 -13.10
N ALA A 64 -2.39 3.92 -13.08
CA ALA A 64 -2.39 3.12 -11.85
C ALA A 64 -1.46 3.69 -10.77
N TRP A 65 -0.28 4.18 -11.16
CA TRP A 65 0.67 4.75 -10.20
C TRP A 65 0.09 5.99 -9.50
N VAL A 66 -0.66 6.81 -10.23
CA VAL A 66 -1.36 7.96 -9.64
C VAL A 66 -2.51 7.52 -8.74
N ASP A 67 -3.29 6.53 -9.17
CA ASP A 67 -4.44 6.02 -8.41
C ASP A 67 -4.05 5.41 -7.06
N GLU A 68 -2.83 4.88 -6.97
CA GLU A 68 -2.22 4.35 -5.75
C GLU A 68 -1.85 5.42 -4.71
N LEU A 69 -1.75 6.68 -5.11
CA LEU A 69 -1.37 7.76 -4.20
C LEU A 69 -2.54 8.17 -3.31
N PHE A 70 -2.20 8.69 -2.13
CA PHE A 70 -3.16 9.21 -1.17
C PHE A 70 -3.42 10.68 -1.44
N THR A 71 -4.67 11.11 -1.35
CA THR A 71 -5.01 12.52 -1.15
C THR A 71 -4.57 12.98 0.24
N ALA A 72 -4.57 14.30 0.48
CA ALA A 72 -4.23 14.85 1.80
C ALA A 72 -5.10 14.28 2.93
N ASP A 73 -6.42 14.21 2.73
CA ASP A 73 -7.38 13.68 3.71
C ASP A 73 -7.22 12.16 3.92
N GLU A 74 -7.03 11.39 2.84
CA GLU A 74 -6.76 9.95 2.95
C GLU A 74 -5.43 9.69 3.68
N ALA A 75 -4.39 10.47 3.40
CA ALA A 75 -3.10 10.33 4.05
C ALA A 75 -3.17 10.63 5.55
N GLU A 76 -3.85 11.71 5.93
CA GLU A 76 -4.08 12.06 7.33
C GLU A 76 -4.84 10.95 8.07
N LYS A 77 -5.96 10.49 7.51
CA LYS A 77 -6.77 9.41 8.09
C LYS A 77 -5.99 8.10 8.22
N PHE A 78 -5.25 7.73 7.19
CA PHE A 78 -4.50 6.48 7.20
C PHE A 78 -3.33 6.52 8.21
N VAL A 79 -2.61 7.63 8.30
CA VAL A 79 -1.57 7.80 9.32
C VAL A 79 -2.17 7.84 10.74
N GLY A 80 -3.35 8.43 10.91
CA GLY A 80 -4.11 8.35 12.16
C GLY A 80 -4.36 6.89 12.57
N TYR A 81 -4.94 6.11 11.65
CA TYR A 81 -5.17 4.67 11.84
C TYR A 81 -3.88 3.91 12.19
N LEU A 82 -2.77 4.14 11.49
CA LEU A 82 -1.50 3.47 11.77
C LEU A 82 -0.94 3.77 13.16
N LYS A 83 -1.08 5.01 13.64
CA LYS A 83 -0.58 5.44 14.96
C LYS A 83 -1.35 4.83 16.14
N GLU A 84 -2.61 4.46 15.94
CA GLU A 84 -3.42 3.79 16.97
C GLU A 84 -2.99 2.32 17.18
N GLY A 85 -2.40 1.71 16.15
CA GLY A 85 -2.08 0.27 16.11
C GLY A 85 -0.69 -0.10 16.60
N ASP A 86 0.35 0.70 16.35
CA ASP A 86 1.73 0.24 16.48
C ASP A 86 2.68 1.20 17.24
N ILE A 87 3.03 0.82 18.47
CA ILE A 87 4.06 1.48 19.26
C ILE A 87 5.44 1.19 18.63
N GLY A 88 6.16 2.25 18.26
CA GLY A 88 7.56 2.16 17.80
C GLY A 88 7.75 2.18 16.27
N CYS A 89 6.67 2.17 15.49
CA CYS A 89 6.77 2.36 14.05
C CYS A 89 7.03 3.83 13.68
N ARG A 90 7.78 4.04 12.58
CA ARG A 90 7.99 5.36 11.98
C ARG A 90 7.22 5.47 10.67
N HIS A 91 6.33 6.44 10.57
CA HIS A 91 5.58 6.72 9.34
C HIS A 91 6.18 7.93 8.62
N VAL A 92 6.53 7.75 7.35
CA VAL A 92 7.03 8.77 6.44
C VAL A 92 5.92 9.09 5.44
N VAL A 93 5.63 10.39 5.26
CA VAL A 93 4.62 10.90 4.34
C VAL A 93 5.31 11.90 3.42
N ASP A 94 5.42 11.54 2.14
CA ASP A 94 6.13 12.34 1.14
C ASP A 94 5.12 12.92 0.14
N GLU A 95 5.10 14.24 0.01
CA GLU A 95 4.32 14.93 -1.03
C GLU A 95 4.95 14.64 -2.41
N VAL A 96 4.12 14.22 -3.36
CA VAL A 96 4.53 13.97 -4.74
C VAL A 96 4.53 15.27 -5.51
N ASN A 97 5.65 15.57 -6.19
CA ASN A 97 5.71 16.69 -7.11
C ASN A 97 4.87 16.39 -8.36
N LEU A 98 3.76 17.12 -8.50
CA LEU A 98 2.88 17.06 -9.66
C LEU A 98 3.10 18.26 -10.61
N PRO A 99 3.00 18.06 -11.93
CA PRO A 99 2.78 16.77 -12.60
C PRO A 99 4.01 15.85 -12.48
N ALA A 100 3.77 14.58 -12.18
CA ALA A 100 4.80 13.58 -11.99
C ALA A 100 5.42 13.20 -13.34
N SER A 101 6.74 13.01 -13.38
CA SER A 101 7.49 12.68 -14.60
C SER A 101 8.37 11.45 -14.40
N GLY A 102 8.84 10.89 -15.52
CA GLY A 102 9.73 9.73 -15.53
C GLY A 102 8.99 8.39 -15.59
N ASN A 103 9.65 7.32 -15.15
CA ASN A 103 9.09 5.96 -15.18
C ASN A 103 8.17 5.76 -13.97
N LEU A 104 6.89 6.08 -14.14
CA LEU A 104 5.85 5.87 -13.14
C LEU A 104 5.44 4.40 -13.13
N PHE A 105 5.82 3.68 -12.08
CA PHE A 105 5.57 2.24 -11.97
C PHE A 105 4.76 1.93 -10.71
N PRO A 106 3.52 1.40 -10.84
CA PRO A 106 2.64 1.16 -9.71
C PRO A 106 3.10 -0.06 -8.89
N VAL A 107 2.92 0.00 -7.58
CA VAL A 107 3.23 -1.07 -6.62
C VAL A 107 2.42 -2.33 -6.92
N GLN A 108 1.17 -2.19 -7.36
CA GLN A 108 0.29 -3.32 -7.67
C GLN A 108 0.79 -4.15 -8.85
N ALA A 109 1.63 -3.58 -9.73
CA ALA A 109 2.27 -4.29 -10.83
C ALA A 109 3.51 -5.08 -10.39
N VAL A 110 3.95 -4.93 -9.14
CA VAL A 110 5.04 -5.73 -8.57
C VAL A 110 4.54 -7.15 -8.29
N CYS A 111 5.18 -8.14 -8.91
CA CYS A 111 4.97 -9.54 -8.57
C CYS A 111 5.40 -9.79 -7.13
N PHE A 112 4.52 -10.41 -6.35
CA PHE A 112 4.77 -10.78 -4.96
C PHE A 112 5.00 -12.29 -4.82
N GLY A 113 5.75 -12.67 -3.79
CA GLY A 113 6.19 -14.04 -3.53
C GLY A 113 7.64 -14.07 -3.08
N GLY A 114 8.02 -15.10 -2.32
CA GLY A 114 9.37 -15.14 -1.76
C GLY A 114 9.55 -14.14 -0.63
N PRO A 115 10.65 -13.38 -0.62
CA PRO A 115 10.92 -12.36 0.40
C PRO A 115 10.06 -11.10 0.23
N SER A 116 9.15 -11.06 -0.75
CA SER A 116 8.24 -9.94 -0.98
C SER A 116 6.80 -10.35 -0.71
N GLY A 117 6.02 -9.46 -0.11
CA GLY A 117 4.67 -9.77 0.33
C GLY A 117 3.75 -8.55 0.38
N ARG A 118 2.50 -8.81 0.77
CA ARG A 118 1.48 -7.80 0.96
C ARG A 118 0.96 -7.82 2.39
N TYR A 119 0.59 -6.65 2.88
CA TYR A 119 -0.16 -6.46 4.10
C TYR A 119 -1.52 -5.87 3.75
N ASP A 120 -2.60 -6.47 4.26
CA ASP A 120 -3.95 -5.97 4.06
C ASP A 120 -4.54 -5.57 5.42
N PRO A 121 -4.57 -4.26 5.75
CA PRO A 121 -5.06 -3.80 7.04
C PRO A 121 -6.56 -4.10 7.25
N ARG A 122 -7.32 -4.43 6.20
CA ARG A 122 -8.75 -4.79 6.33
C ARG A 122 -8.99 -6.08 7.09
N TRP A 123 -7.95 -6.88 7.32
CA TRP A 123 -8.03 -8.05 8.18
C TRP A 123 -7.92 -7.71 9.67
N ASP A 124 -7.59 -6.46 10.00
CA ASP A 124 -7.73 -5.92 11.36
C ASP A 124 -9.20 -5.53 11.58
N GLU A 125 -9.80 -6.04 12.67
CA GLU A 125 -11.16 -5.71 13.09
C GLU A 125 -11.35 -4.20 13.35
N LYS A 126 -10.26 -3.47 13.59
CA LYS A 126 -10.26 -2.02 13.81
C LYS A 126 -10.21 -1.21 12.51
N TYR A 127 -10.19 -1.85 11.34
CA TYR A 127 -10.15 -1.13 10.07
C TYR A 127 -11.46 -0.40 9.79
N VAL A 128 -11.45 0.91 9.92
CA VAL A 128 -12.64 1.78 9.79
C VAL A 128 -12.58 2.77 8.63
N LEU A 129 -11.54 2.69 7.79
CA LEU A 129 -11.31 3.69 6.74
C LEU A 129 -12.28 3.51 5.56
N PRO A 130 -12.79 4.61 4.97
CA PRO A 130 -13.77 4.56 3.88
C PRO A 130 -13.14 4.29 2.51
N PHE A 131 -11.84 3.96 2.46
CA PHE A 131 -11.09 3.60 1.26
C PHE A 131 -10.25 2.36 1.55
N VAL A 132 -9.84 1.64 0.51
CA VAL A 132 -9.05 0.42 0.65
C VAL A 132 -7.56 0.75 0.53
N VAL A 133 -6.77 0.24 1.46
CA VAL A 133 -5.30 0.36 1.45
C VAL A 133 -4.68 -1.02 1.41
N GLN A 134 -3.58 -1.16 0.68
CA GLN A 134 -2.69 -2.30 0.78
C GLN A 134 -1.27 -1.83 1.05
N GLY A 135 -0.49 -2.68 1.72
CA GLY A 135 0.93 -2.49 1.97
C GLY A 135 1.73 -3.49 1.17
N PHE A 136 2.88 -3.07 0.67
CA PHE A 136 3.88 -3.92 0.03
C PHE A 136 5.19 -3.84 0.80
N TYR A 137 5.87 -4.96 0.96
CA TYR A 137 7.21 -5.02 1.53
C TYR A 137 8.11 -5.97 0.73
N ASP A 138 9.41 -5.71 0.76
CA ASP A 138 10.44 -6.57 0.18
C ASP A 138 11.63 -6.75 1.12
N LEU A 139 11.70 -7.91 1.78
CA LEU A 139 12.72 -8.24 2.76
C LEU A 139 14.13 -8.31 2.18
N ARG A 140 14.30 -8.41 0.84
CA ARG A 140 15.62 -8.38 0.20
C ARG A 140 16.34 -7.06 0.39
N ALA A 141 15.60 -5.98 0.63
CA ALA A 141 16.13 -4.64 0.85
C ALA A 141 16.53 -4.38 2.32
N HIS A 142 16.36 -5.37 3.21
CA HIS A 142 16.51 -5.19 4.65
C HIS A 142 17.57 -6.10 5.26
N GLU A 143 18.12 -5.68 6.41
CA GLU A 143 19.11 -6.46 7.16
C GLU A 143 18.39 -7.53 7.99
N PRO A 144 18.78 -8.82 7.92
CA PRO A 144 18.24 -9.84 8.80
C PRO A 144 18.73 -9.64 10.25
N LEU A 145 17.90 -9.96 11.22
CA LEU A 145 18.28 -9.99 12.63
C LEU A 145 19.32 -11.10 12.90
N PRO A 146 20.19 -10.93 13.92
CA PRO A 146 21.15 -11.96 14.30
C PRO A 146 20.48 -13.30 14.61
N GLY A 147 21.06 -14.40 14.12
CA GLY A 147 20.53 -15.75 14.34
C GLY A 147 19.37 -16.15 13.42
N VAL A 148 18.85 -15.22 12.62
CA VAL A 148 17.95 -15.56 11.50
C VAL A 148 18.81 -16.11 10.37
N MET A 149 18.85 -17.44 10.22
CA MET A 149 19.46 -18.05 9.03
C MET A 149 18.75 -17.49 7.79
N ARG A 150 19.52 -16.98 6.82
CA ARG A 150 19.05 -16.70 5.45
C ARG A 150 18.69 -18.02 4.78
N SER A 151 17.66 -18.71 5.27
CA SER A 151 17.30 -19.98 4.68
C SER A 151 16.77 -19.67 3.28
N ARG A 152 17.15 -20.50 2.32
CA ARG A 152 16.37 -20.66 1.09
C ARG A 152 14.92 -21.13 1.38
N ASP A 153 14.59 -21.36 2.66
CA ASP A 153 13.37 -21.91 3.24
C ASP A 153 12.65 -20.91 4.17
N HIS A 154 12.60 -19.61 3.85
CA HIS A 154 11.87 -18.60 4.64
C HIS A 154 10.34 -18.76 4.54
N GLY A 155 9.83 -19.98 4.71
CA GLY A 155 8.41 -20.34 4.67
C GLY A 155 7.53 -19.44 5.53
N ASP A 156 8.02 -18.86 6.61
CA ASP A 156 7.20 -18.04 7.52
C ASP A 156 6.70 -16.72 6.88
N ALA A 157 7.52 -16.06 6.05
CA ALA A 157 7.04 -14.91 5.27
C ALA A 157 6.06 -15.34 4.16
N PHE A 158 6.25 -16.57 3.62
CA PHE A 158 5.32 -17.18 2.66
C PHE A 158 4.00 -17.64 3.30
N VAL A 159 3.99 -17.98 4.60
CA VAL A 159 2.83 -18.50 5.32
C VAL A 159 1.89 -17.33 5.65
N GLU A 160 2.37 -16.18 6.13
CA GLU A 160 1.48 -15.03 6.39
C GLU A 160 0.79 -14.45 5.13
N SER A 161 1.36 -14.68 3.94
CA SER A 161 0.82 -14.19 2.66
C SER A 161 -0.07 -15.19 1.92
N ARG A 162 -0.19 -16.46 2.37
CA ARG A 162 -1.06 -17.43 1.71
C ARG A 162 -2.48 -17.32 2.22
N LEU A 163 -3.36 -16.84 1.35
CA LEU A 163 -4.78 -17.12 1.44
C LEU A 163 -5.01 -18.53 0.89
N ILE A 164 -5.46 -19.45 1.75
CA ILE A 164 -5.92 -20.77 1.35
C ILE A 164 -7.42 -20.67 1.10
N PHE A 165 -7.84 -20.99 -0.11
CA PHE A 165 -9.25 -21.16 -0.44
C PHE A 165 -9.69 -22.55 -0.01
N THR A 166 -10.64 -22.63 0.91
CA THR A 166 -11.19 -23.91 1.34
C THR A 166 -12.30 -24.37 0.38
N PRO A 167 -12.61 -25.68 0.32
CA PRO A 167 -13.72 -26.19 -0.48
C PRO A 167 -15.08 -25.55 -0.14
N GLU A 168 -15.24 -25.02 1.07
CA GLU A 168 -16.45 -24.33 1.54
C GLU A 168 -16.51 -22.84 1.13
N GLY A 169 -15.57 -22.38 0.30
CA GLY A 169 -15.54 -21.02 -0.22
C GLY A 169 -14.99 -19.98 0.77
N LYS A 170 -14.28 -20.41 1.82
CA LYS A 170 -13.68 -19.51 2.80
C LYS A 170 -12.21 -19.26 2.50
N PHE A 171 -11.75 -18.06 2.84
CA PHE A 171 -10.33 -17.75 2.85
C PHE A 171 -9.78 -17.90 4.25
N ILE A 172 -8.73 -18.71 4.41
CA ILE A 172 -8.00 -18.88 5.67
C ILE A 172 -6.58 -18.37 5.45
N ARG A 173 -6.05 -17.56 6.38
CA ARG A 173 -4.63 -17.18 6.34
C ARG A 173 -3.82 -18.42 6.72
N ALA A 174 -2.74 -18.71 6.00
CA ALA A 174 -1.96 -19.92 6.33
C ALA A 174 -1.38 -19.98 7.75
N PRO A 175 -1.13 -18.90 8.52
CA PRO A 175 -0.77 -18.99 9.94
C PRO A 175 -1.92 -19.51 10.82
N ASP A 176 -3.17 -19.31 10.39
CA ASP A 176 -4.37 -19.76 11.11
C ASP A 176 -4.70 -21.23 10.84
N LEU A 177 -4.00 -21.89 9.91
CA LEU A 177 -4.15 -23.33 9.69
C LEU A 177 -3.64 -24.15 10.86
N GLU A 178 -2.56 -23.75 11.54
CA GLU A 178 -2.03 -24.54 12.66
C GLU A 178 -2.96 -24.54 13.88
N LYS A 179 -3.82 -23.51 14.02
CA LYS A 179 -4.88 -23.49 15.04
C LYS A 179 -6.08 -24.38 14.67
N ASN A 180 -6.21 -24.76 13.39
CA ASN A 180 -7.22 -25.67 12.86
C ASN A 180 -6.64 -27.07 12.58
N ARG A 181 -5.99 -27.69 13.58
CA ARG A 181 -5.47 -29.07 13.54
C ARG A 181 -6.53 -30.19 13.35
N GLY A 182 -7.71 -29.86 12.82
CA GLY A 182 -8.75 -30.81 12.40
C GLY A 182 -8.82 -31.03 10.88
N LEU A 183 -7.99 -30.38 10.07
CA LEU A 183 -8.06 -30.41 8.60
C LEU A 183 -6.88 -31.16 7.93
N HIS A 184 -6.19 -32.04 8.64
CA HIS A 184 -5.30 -32.99 8.00
C HIS A 184 -6.12 -34.12 7.38
N LEU A 185 -6.27 -34.06 6.05
CA LEU A 185 -6.54 -35.23 5.20
C LEU A 185 -5.33 -36.17 5.21
#